data_AF-A0A1F9FV82-F1
#
_entry.id   AF-A0A1F9FV82-F1
#
_cell.length_a   1.000
_cell.length_b   1.000
_cell.length_c   1.000
_cell.angle_alpha   90.00
_cell.angle_beta   90.00
_cell.angle_gamma   90.00
#
_symmetry.space_group_name_H-M   'P 1'
#
loop_
_entity.id
_entity.type
_entity.pdbx_description
1 polymer ?
#
loop_
_entity_poly.entity_id
_entity_poly.type
_entity_poly.pdbx_seq_one_letter_code
_entity_poly.pdbx_strand_id
1 'polypeptide(L)'
;MNILLSFHAFFEPFWKETELLFCLIFLYALPLLRLITAPVSFRGRLFLPIARILGTWERLISPLRKTFGIIFLATALLWFSIDGFSFSNTFSLTMLPIILFLFALTWYAHEERRRSVFHFLEFVSSHPPMHPREFFALLASLSSPLRYQFQKPVTVVVPHSVDFRKKGGTFFHFPLLSGLFSTMTLARMLMLSSRVKGKTFLHKVAPATVMMWGLRILYLTRSALTVEGVDRLQQKPRYALYLFNHESFLEFAIAPLVLGTRLPRFLLAKDHFRDNPLLYRFLGIGKVAEALDMVFVDRSKVKTKEEKILRARKISKETVKKLLDDHIPLALFPQGTRARSTVTVDGKRLGAGYYTAGKHDRLSIEGGHIKKGVAYIAINAAIELQKRKSTEPVTFIPIGVTGAAVVCPRKSFRVHYGVTIHLRVEQPLLITPDMVRKLKLPERDDLPSHEYQEEINDLLKRIDRSLVLALKLHGELEGRFLELVRERRDPNMFEEIFVALREWQGKEDNLLYVILDYIFATHPSKWRPFTNQLMYLLLSQAPREQFVELKQAVADDLCQIKKKETYRRLNFRTVS
;
A
#
# COMPACT_ATOMS: atom_id res chain seq x y z
N MET A 1 -48.41 -19.09 -10.10
CA MET A 1 -49.51 -18.15 -10.44
C MET A 1 -49.54 -16.93 -9.52
N ASN A 2 -49.65 -17.09 -8.19
CA ASN A 2 -49.72 -15.95 -7.26
C ASN A 2 -48.49 -15.02 -7.25
N ILE A 3 -47.26 -15.55 -7.39
CA ILE A 3 -46.04 -14.71 -7.48
C ILE A 3 -46.00 -13.90 -8.79
N LEU A 4 -46.52 -14.46 -9.89
CA LEU A 4 -46.61 -13.81 -11.19
C LEU A 4 -47.68 -12.71 -11.21
N LEU A 5 -48.81 -12.93 -10.53
CA LEU A 5 -49.86 -11.92 -10.32
C LEU A 5 -49.40 -10.78 -9.39
N SER A 6 -48.66 -11.09 -8.33
CA SER A 6 -48.01 -10.06 -7.49
C SER A 6 -46.97 -9.24 -8.25
N PHE A 7 -46.26 -9.86 -9.20
CA PHE A 7 -45.33 -9.16 -10.09
C PHE A 7 -46.05 -8.30 -11.13
N HIS A 8 -47.18 -8.78 -11.68
CA HIS A 8 -48.01 -8.05 -12.62
C HIS A 8 -48.58 -6.77 -11.98
N ALA A 9 -49.15 -6.87 -10.78
CA ALA A 9 -49.68 -5.73 -10.04
C ALA A 9 -48.59 -4.71 -9.63
N PHE A 10 -47.34 -5.15 -9.44
CA PHE A 10 -46.22 -4.26 -9.13
C PHE A 10 -45.77 -3.43 -10.35
N PHE A 11 -45.87 -3.99 -11.55
CA PHE A 11 -45.45 -3.32 -12.78
C PHE A 11 -46.58 -2.65 -13.55
N GLU A 12 -47.85 -3.01 -13.32
CA GLU A 12 -49.05 -2.44 -13.96
C GLU A 12 -49.05 -0.90 -14.07
N PRO A 13 -48.60 -0.13 -13.05
CA PRO A 13 -48.54 1.34 -13.15
C PRO A 13 -47.44 1.88 -14.09
N PHE A 14 -46.44 1.08 -14.45
CA PHE A 14 -45.29 1.47 -15.27
C PHE A 14 -45.49 1.21 -16.78
N TRP A 15 -46.69 0.76 -17.19
CA TRP A 15 -47.01 0.37 -18.58
C TRP A 15 -47.71 1.46 -19.38
N LYS A 16 -47.29 2.72 -19.25
CA LYS A 16 -47.51 3.65 -20.38
C LYS A 16 -46.44 3.34 -21.41
N GLU A 17 -46.84 2.92 -22.61
CA GLU A 17 -45.95 2.51 -23.72
C GLU A 17 -44.81 3.53 -23.97
N THR A 18 -45.08 4.82 -23.74
CA THR A 18 -44.12 5.92 -23.82
C THR A 18 -43.01 5.83 -22.76
N GLU A 19 -43.33 5.55 -21.49
CA GLU A 19 -42.37 5.45 -20.39
C GLU A 19 -41.42 4.26 -20.56
N LEU A 20 -41.96 3.13 -21.04
CA LEU A 20 -41.18 1.95 -21.37
C LEU A 20 -40.19 2.22 -22.52
N LEU A 21 -40.65 2.89 -23.57
CA LEU A 21 -39.79 3.28 -24.69
C LEU A 21 -38.65 4.20 -24.23
N PHE A 22 -38.94 5.19 -23.38
CA PHE A 22 -37.91 6.05 -22.78
C PHE A 22 -36.91 5.26 -21.94
N CYS A 23 -37.36 4.27 -21.15
CA CYS A 23 -36.47 3.42 -20.36
C CYS A 23 -35.55 2.56 -21.25
N LEU A 24 -36.09 1.97 -22.32
CA LEU A 24 -35.31 1.20 -23.28
C LEU A 24 -34.30 2.07 -24.03
N ILE A 25 -34.70 3.25 -24.50
CA ILE A 25 -33.78 4.22 -25.12
C ILE A 25 -32.67 4.59 -24.12
N PHE A 26 -33.01 4.92 -22.88
CA PHE A 26 -32.05 5.31 -21.86
C PHE A 26 -31.02 4.19 -21.58
N LEU A 27 -31.45 2.93 -21.49
CA LEU A 27 -30.57 1.79 -21.22
C LEU A 27 -29.71 1.39 -22.42
N TYR A 28 -30.25 1.47 -23.64
CA TYR A 28 -29.68 0.84 -24.84
C TYR A 28 -29.15 1.81 -25.91
N ALA A 29 -29.41 3.11 -25.83
CA ALA A 29 -28.91 4.09 -26.80
C ALA A 29 -27.38 4.08 -26.95
N LEU A 30 -26.63 4.01 -25.84
CA LEU A 30 -25.16 4.00 -25.89
C LEU A 30 -24.60 2.68 -26.47
N PRO A 31 -25.06 1.48 -26.06
CA PRO A 31 -24.73 0.24 -26.75
C PRO A 31 -25.05 0.24 -28.25
N LEU A 32 -26.23 0.77 -28.63
CA LEU A 32 -26.66 0.84 -30.03
C LEU A 32 -25.73 1.78 -30.82
N LEU A 33 -25.45 2.96 -30.29
CA LEU A 33 -24.52 3.90 -30.90
C LEU A 33 -23.13 3.26 -31.05
N ARG A 34 -22.66 2.48 -30.06
CA ARG A 34 -21.39 1.73 -30.17
C ARG A 34 -21.39 0.76 -31.34
N LEU A 35 -22.49 0.05 -31.56
CA LEU A 35 -22.61 -0.90 -32.67
C LEU A 35 -22.52 -0.16 -34.00
N ILE A 36 -23.25 0.95 -34.14
CA ILE A 36 -23.23 1.81 -35.34
C ILE A 36 -21.83 2.39 -35.59
N THR A 37 -21.17 2.90 -34.56
CA THR A 37 -19.85 3.53 -34.69
C THR A 37 -18.69 2.54 -34.62
N ALA A 38 -18.94 1.22 -34.55
CA ALA A 38 -17.90 0.21 -34.45
C ALA A 38 -16.83 0.28 -35.57
N PRO A 39 -17.18 0.54 -36.84
CA PRO A 39 -16.20 0.61 -37.93
C PRO A 39 -15.26 1.82 -37.84
N VAL A 40 -15.66 2.87 -37.11
CA VAL A 40 -14.99 4.16 -37.09
C VAL A 40 -14.16 4.30 -35.82
N SER A 41 -12.88 4.62 -35.97
CA SER A 41 -12.02 5.01 -34.86
C SER A 41 -11.76 6.51 -34.88
N PHE A 42 -12.05 7.18 -33.77
CA PHE A 42 -11.88 8.62 -33.64
C PHE A 42 -10.50 8.92 -33.05
N ARG A 43 -9.80 9.85 -33.69
CA ARG A 43 -8.48 10.34 -33.29
C ARG A 43 -8.56 11.83 -32.93
N GLY A 44 -7.71 12.26 -32.01
CA GLY A 44 -7.50 13.68 -31.74
C GLY A 44 -8.02 14.14 -30.38
N ARG A 45 -7.41 15.19 -29.86
CA ARG A 45 -7.59 15.67 -28.49
C ARG A 45 -9.00 16.20 -28.20
N LEU A 46 -9.71 16.66 -29.23
CA LEU A 46 -11.09 17.15 -29.11
C LEU A 46 -12.11 16.02 -28.89
N PHE A 47 -11.80 14.80 -29.33
CA PHE A 47 -12.70 13.66 -29.18
C PHE A 47 -12.61 12.99 -27.80
N LEU A 48 -11.46 13.09 -27.12
CA LEU A 48 -11.26 12.47 -25.81
C LEU A 48 -12.25 13.00 -24.74
N PRO A 49 -12.53 14.32 -24.61
CA PRO A 49 -13.56 14.82 -23.70
C PRO A 49 -14.95 14.25 -23.97
N ILE A 50 -15.39 14.18 -25.23
CA ILE A 50 -16.69 13.65 -25.61
C ILE A 50 -16.77 12.16 -25.28
N ALA A 51 -15.74 11.40 -25.69
CA ALA A 51 -15.65 9.98 -25.42
C ALA A 51 -15.64 9.69 -23.91
N ARG A 52 -14.93 10.52 -23.13
CA ARG A 52 -14.91 10.45 -21.67
C ARG A 52 -16.30 10.66 -21.08
N ILE A 53 -17.03 11.70 -21.48
CA ILE A 53 -18.38 11.98 -20.96
C ILE A 53 -19.31 10.80 -21.24
N LEU A 54 -19.44 10.39 -22.50
CA LEU A 54 -20.31 9.27 -22.89
C LEU A 54 -19.89 7.96 -22.23
N GLY A 55 -18.59 7.73 -22.06
CA GLY A 55 -18.07 6.56 -21.37
C GLY A 55 -18.31 6.57 -19.86
N THR A 56 -18.27 7.74 -19.22
CA THR A 56 -18.68 7.89 -17.81
C THR A 56 -20.17 7.57 -17.65
N TRP A 57 -21.03 8.07 -18.54
CA TRP A 57 -22.46 7.75 -18.55
C TRP A 57 -22.70 6.24 -18.72
N GLU A 58 -22.09 5.60 -19.72
CA GLU A 58 -22.24 4.16 -19.93
C GLU A 58 -21.73 3.33 -18.74
N ARG A 59 -20.74 3.80 -17.98
CA ARG A 59 -20.29 3.10 -16.76
C ARG A 59 -21.33 3.14 -15.64
N LEU A 60 -22.13 4.20 -15.56
CA LEU A 60 -23.21 4.34 -14.59
C LEU A 60 -24.42 3.50 -15.00
N ILE A 61 -24.76 3.50 -16.30
CA ILE A 61 -25.94 2.82 -16.84
C ILE A 61 -25.71 1.30 -17.02
N SER A 62 -24.52 0.87 -17.40
CA SER A 62 -24.22 -0.54 -17.71
C SER A 62 -24.58 -1.52 -16.58
N PRO A 63 -24.30 -1.25 -15.28
CA PRO A 63 -24.78 -2.09 -14.19
C PRO A 63 -26.31 -2.21 -14.13
N LEU A 64 -27.03 -1.08 -14.29
CA LEU A 64 -28.50 -1.07 -14.29
C LEU A 64 -29.04 -1.92 -15.44
N ARG A 65 -28.46 -1.80 -16.64
CA ARG A 65 -28.82 -2.63 -17.80
C ARG A 65 -28.55 -4.12 -17.56
N LYS A 66 -27.43 -4.47 -16.92
CA LYS A 66 -27.08 -5.88 -16.64
C LYS A 66 -27.90 -6.50 -15.53
N THR A 67 -28.38 -5.71 -14.58
CA THR A 67 -29.20 -6.22 -13.48
C THR A 67 -30.68 -6.13 -13.85
N PHE A 68 -31.21 -4.92 -13.96
CA PHE A 68 -32.63 -4.70 -14.22
C PHE A 68 -32.99 -4.94 -15.68
N GLY A 69 -32.16 -4.50 -16.62
CA GLY A 69 -32.45 -4.67 -18.06
C GLY A 69 -32.50 -6.13 -18.49
N ILE A 70 -31.57 -6.97 -18.03
CA ILE A 70 -31.58 -8.42 -18.32
C ILE A 70 -32.78 -9.11 -17.67
N ILE A 71 -33.10 -8.79 -16.41
CA ILE A 71 -34.27 -9.35 -15.73
C ILE A 71 -35.54 -8.96 -16.50
N PHE A 72 -35.68 -7.68 -16.84
CA PHE A 72 -36.80 -7.16 -17.62
C PHE A 72 -36.96 -7.89 -18.96
N LEU A 73 -35.88 -8.03 -19.73
CA LEU A 73 -35.92 -8.74 -21.01
C LEU A 73 -36.24 -10.23 -20.84
N ALA A 74 -35.77 -10.87 -19.76
CA ALA A 74 -36.06 -12.28 -19.47
C ALA A 74 -37.53 -12.49 -19.08
N THR A 75 -38.10 -11.60 -18.26
CA THR A 75 -39.54 -11.62 -17.95
C THR A 75 -40.39 -11.34 -19.17
N ALA A 76 -39.98 -10.40 -20.03
CA ALA A 76 -40.67 -10.15 -21.29
C ALA A 76 -40.65 -11.40 -22.20
N LEU A 77 -39.48 -12.04 -22.35
CA LEU A 77 -39.34 -13.27 -23.13
C LEU A 77 -40.22 -14.41 -22.61
N LEU A 78 -40.28 -14.58 -21.27
CA LEU A 78 -41.09 -15.60 -20.62
C LEU A 78 -42.60 -15.31 -20.75
N TRP A 79 -43.01 -14.05 -20.60
CA TRP A 79 -44.38 -13.61 -20.88
C TRP A 79 -44.79 -13.92 -22.31
N PHE A 80 -43.97 -13.54 -23.30
CA PHE A 80 -44.23 -13.84 -24.70
C PHE A 80 -44.27 -15.34 -25.02
N SER A 81 -43.51 -16.15 -24.29
CA SER A 81 -43.51 -17.61 -24.46
C SER A 81 -44.77 -18.28 -23.87
N ILE A 82 -45.39 -17.67 -22.85
CA ILE A 82 -46.64 -18.15 -22.24
C ILE A 82 -47.86 -17.66 -23.04
N ASP A 83 -47.92 -16.38 -23.38
CA ASP A 83 -49.03 -15.79 -24.16
C ASP A 83 -48.98 -16.17 -25.64
N GLY A 84 -47.78 -16.41 -26.19
CA GLY A 84 -47.58 -16.80 -27.59
C GLY A 84 -48.13 -18.18 -27.96
N PHE A 85 -48.57 -18.98 -26.98
CA PHE A 85 -49.32 -20.22 -27.23
C PHE A 85 -50.78 -19.99 -27.64
N SER A 86 -51.31 -18.77 -27.45
CA SER A 86 -52.58 -18.33 -28.03
C SER A 86 -52.31 -17.69 -29.40
N PHE A 87 -52.29 -18.53 -30.43
CA PHE A 87 -51.99 -18.20 -31.83
C PHE A 87 -53.02 -17.21 -32.43
N SER A 88 -52.83 -15.89 -32.27
CA SER A 88 -53.52 -14.86 -33.08
C SER A 88 -52.88 -13.46 -33.15
N ASN A 89 -51.85 -13.14 -32.34
CA ASN A 89 -51.31 -11.78 -32.30
C ASN A 89 -50.02 -11.60 -33.12
N THR A 90 -50.11 -10.93 -34.27
CA THR A 90 -48.98 -10.46 -35.12
C THR A 90 -47.94 -9.64 -34.34
N PHE A 91 -48.36 -9.04 -33.22
CA PHE A 91 -47.52 -8.26 -32.29
C PHE A 91 -46.44 -9.10 -31.56
N SER A 92 -46.66 -10.39 -31.33
CA SER A 92 -45.70 -11.26 -30.63
C SER A 92 -44.50 -11.65 -31.51
N LEU A 93 -44.72 -11.82 -32.81
CA LEU A 93 -43.68 -12.15 -33.80
C LEU A 93 -42.72 -10.97 -34.05
N THR A 94 -43.17 -9.72 -33.91
CA THR A 94 -42.33 -8.52 -34.10
C THR A 94 -41.49 -8.17 -32.88
N MET A 95 -41.94 -8.51 -31.66
CA MET A 95 -41.25 -8.15 -30.42
C MET A 95 -40.13 -9.13 -30.03
N LEU A 96 -40.26 -10.42 -30.37
CA LEU A 96 -39.23 -11.42 -30.07
C LEU A 96 -37.86 -11.08 -30.68
N PRO A 97 -37.74 -10.71 -31.97
CA PRO A 97 -36.46 -10.27 -32.56
C PRO A 97 -35.86 -9.06 -31.83
N ILE A 98 -36.69 -8.11 -31.38
CA ILE A 98 -36.24 -6.92 -30.64
C ILE A 98 -35.65 -7.32 -29.29
N ILE A 99 -36.32 -8.19 -28.53
CA ILE A 99 -35.83 -8.67 -27.23
C ILE A 99 -34.50 -9.41 -27.39
N LEU A 100 -34.40 -10.32 -28.36
CA LEU A 100 -33.17 -11.05 -28.66
C LEU A 100 -32.05 -10.10 -29.11
N PHE A 101 -32.37 -9.08 -29.92
CA PHE A 101 -31.43 -8.04 -30.32
C PHE A 101 -30.89 -7.25 -29.12
N LEU A 102 -31.74 -6.86 -28.16
CA LEU A 102 -31.31 -6.14 -26.96
C LEU A 102 -30.43 -7.01 -26.03
N PHE A 103 -30.70 -8.31 -25.94
CA PHE A 103 -29.82 -9.28 -25.28
C PHE A 103 -28.45 -9.33 -25.98
N ALA A 104 -28.44 -9.54 -27.30
CA ALA A 104 -27.22 -9.58 -28.11
C ALA A 104 -26.43 -8.27 -28.00
N LEU A 105 -27.11 -7.12 -27.98
CA LEU A 105 -26.52 -5.80 -27.84
C LEU A 105 -25.87 -5.61 -26.47
N THR A 106 -26.50 -6.11 -25.40
CA THR A 106 -25.90 -6.12 -24.05
C THR A 106 -24.64 -6.97 -24.00
N TRP A 107 -24.69 -8.15 -24.60
CA TRP A 107 -23.55 -9.05 -24.69
C TRP A 107 -22.40 -8.45 -25.52
N TYR A 108 -22.71 -7.93 -26.71
CA TYR A 108 -21.77 -7.23 -27.58
C TYR A 108 -21.06 -6.08 -26.84
N ALA A 109 -21.83 -5.20 -26.19
CA ALA A 109 -21.27 -4.09 -25.43
C ALA A 109 -20.39 -4.56 -24.26
N HIS A 110 -20.71 -5.69 -23.63
CA HIS A 110 -19.89 -6.29 -22.60
C HIS A 110 -18.55 -6.80 -23.14
N GLU A 111 -18.59 -7.53 -24.26
CA GLU A 111 -17.42 -8.13 -24.88
C GLU A 111 -16.45 -7.06 -25.42
N GLU A 112 -16.98 -6.05 -26.10
CA GLU A 112 -16.19 -4.93 -26.62
C GLU A 112 -15.51 -4.14 -25.50
N ARG A 113 -16.22 -3.91 -24.39
CA ARG A 113 -15.62 -3.28 -23.21
C ARG A 113 -14.48 -4.13 -22.65
N ARG A 114 -14.64 -5.45 -22.60
CA ARG A 114 -13.61 -6.39 -22.14
C ARG A 114 -12.36 -6.32 -23.02
N ARG A 115 -12.54 -6.37 -24.35
CA ARG A 115 -11.45 -6.19 -25.32
C ARG A 115 -10.74 -4.85 -25.17
N SER A 116 -11.52 -3.76 -25.04
CA SER A 116 -10.99 -2.40 -24.83
C SER A 116 -10.16 -2.28 -23.56
N VAL A 117 -10.53 -2.98 -22.47
CA VAL A 117 -9.73 -3.02 -21.24
C VAL A 117 -8.38 -3.69 -21.47
N PHE A 118 -8.31 -4.80 -22.21
CA PHE A 118 -7.03 -5.45 -22.50
C PHE A 118 -6.12 -4.57 -23.36
N HIS A 119 -6.64 -3.99 -24.44
CA HIS A 119 -5.89 -3.05 -25.25
C HIS A 119 -5.39 -1.84 -24.45
N PHE A 120 -6.23 -1.31 -23.55
CA PHE A 120 -5.83 -0.22 -22.66
C PHE A 120 -4.70 -0.63 -21.70
N LEU A 121 -4.76 -1.82 -21.11
CA LEU A 121 -3.72 -2.31 -20.22
C LEU A 121 -2.39 -2.54 -20.95
N GLU A 122 -2.42 -3.03 -22.18
CA GLU A 122 -1.22 -3.13 -23.02
C GLU A 122 -0.66 -1.76 -23.39
N PHE A 123 -1.54 -0.81 -23.73
CA PHE A 123 -1.15 0.57 -24.02
C PHE A 123 -0.47 1.23 -22.80
N VAL A 124 -1.04 1.07 -21.61
CA VAL A 124 -0.48 1.56 -20.34
C VAL A 124 0.84 0.88 -20.01
N SER A 125 0.94 -0.43 -20.20
CA SER A 125 2.19 -1.20 -20.00
C SER A 125 3.31 -0.70 -20.93
N SER A 126 2.96 -0.30 -22.15
CA SER A 126 3.90 0.23 -23.14
C SER A 126 4.25 1.72 -22.91
N HIS A 127 3.44 2.44 -22.12
CA HIS A 127 3.68 3.83 -21.75
C HIS A 127 3.49 4.06 -20.24
N PRO A 128 4.33 3.43 -19.39
CA PRO A 128 4.19 3.50 -17.93
C PRO A 128 4.14 4.93 -17.36
N PRO A 129 4.98 5.90 -17.79
CA PRO A 129 5.09 7.19 -17.10
C PRO A 129 3.93 8.15 -17.46
N MET A 130 2.69 7.69 -17.41
CA MET A 130 1.49 8.46 -17.75
C MET A 130 0.97 9.26 -16.54
N HIS A 131 0.50 10.48 -16.76
CA HIS A 131 -0.12 11.27 -15.70
C HIS A 131 -1.50 10.70 -15.26
N PRO A 132 -1.82 10.65 -13.96
CA PRO A 132 -3.09 10.08 -13.48
C PRO A 132 -4.34 10.69 -14.10
N ARG A 133 -4.35 12.01 -14.34
CA ARG A 133 -5.48 12.68 -15.00
C ARG A 133 -5.73 12.15 -16.41
N GLU A 134 -4.66 11.91 -17.17
CA GLU A 134 -4.75 11.39 -18.54
C GLU A 134 -5.17 9.91 -18.53
N PHE A 135 -4.56 9.11 -17.65
CA PHE A 135 -4.93 7.71 -17.46
C PHE A 135 -6.42 7.53 -17.16
N PHE A 136 -6.95 8.26 -16.19
CA PHE A 136 -8.36 8.11 -15.79
C PHE A 136 -9.33 8.69 -16.84
N ALA A 137 -8.90 9.64 -17.67
CA ALA A 137 -9.66 10.11 -18.82
C ALA A 137 -9.76 9.04 -19.92
N LEU A 138 -8.64 8.42 -20.30
CA LEU A 138 -8.58 7.32 -21.25
C LEU A 138 -9.33 6.08 -20.73
N LEU A 139 -9.21 5.80 -19.42
CA LEU A 139 -9.95 4.74 -18.79
C LEU A 139 -11.46 5.00 -18.95
N ALA A 140 -11.95 6.20 -18.61
CA ALA A 140 -13.35 6.56 -18.78
C ALA A 140 -13.84 6.41 -20.23
N SER A 141 -13.01 6.76 -21.23
CA SER A 141 -13.37 6.63 -22.64
C SER A 141 -13.50 5.18 -23.13
N LEU A 142 -12.95 4.17 -22.44
CA LEU A 142 -13.12 2.75 -22.82
C LEU A 142 -14.57 2.29 -22.88
N SER A 143 -15.44 2.98 -22.15
CA SER A 143 -16.87 2.68 -22.11
C SER A 143 -17.67 3.61 -23.03
N SER A 144 -17.01 4.44 -23.85
CA SER A 144 -17.69 5.29 -24.82
C SER A 144 -18.28 4.46 -25.98
N PRO A 145 -19.39 4.87 -26.58
CA PRO A 145 -19.79 4.36 -27.89
C PRO A 145 -18.76 4.72 -28.97
N LEU A 146 -18.12 5.89 -28.85
CA LEU A 146 -17.09 6.36 -29.78
C LEU A 146 -15.76 5.65 -29.48
N ARG A 147 -15.28 4.82 -30.41
CA ARG A 147 -14.00 4.11 -30.26
C ARG A 147 -12.84 5.12 -30.38
N TYR A 148 -12.32 5.52 -29.24
CA TYR A 148 -11.14 6.39 -29.18
C TYR A 148 -9.87 5.60 -29.42
N GLN A 149 -9.07 6.00 -30.40
CA GLN A 149 -7.75 5.42 -30.61
C GLN A 149 -6.72 6.05 -29.68
N PHE A 150 -6.07 5.24 -28.84
CA PHE A 150 -5.07 5.74 -27.90
C PHE A 150 -3.90 6.39 -28.65
N GLN A 151 -3.52 7.58 -28.19
CA GLN A 151 -2.36 8.32 -28.66
C GLN A 151 -1.31 8.30 -27.55
N LYS A 152 -0.03 8.44 -27.92
CA LYS A 152 1.06 8.54 -26.93
C LYS A 152 0.72 9.58 -25.85
N PRO A 153 1.00 9.29 -24.57
CA PRO A 153 0.67 10.22 -23.49
C PRO A 153 1.31 11.59 -23.71
N VAL A 154 0.54 12.65 -23.54
CA VAL A 154 1.04 14.03 -23.66
C VAL A 154 1.69 14.47 -22.36
N THR A 155 1.11 14.06 -21.23
CA THR A 155 1.61 14.38 -19.90
C THR A 155 2.33 13.19 -19.32
N VAL A 156 3.67 13.26 -19.37
CA VAL A 156 4.55 12.24 -18.81
C VAL A 156 4.97 12.63 -17.39
N VAL A 157 5.07 11.64 -16.51
CA VAL A 157 5.42 11.81 -15.10
C VAL A 157 6.64 10.95 -14.77
N VAL A 158 7.65 11.53 -14.13
CA VAL A 158 8.81 10.79 -13.63
C VAL A 158 8.46 10.20 -12.26
N PRO A 159 8.31 8.88 -12.09
CA PRO A 159 7.78 8.29 -10.85
C PRO A 159 8.60 8.64 -9.60
N HIS A 160 9.90 8.91 -9.75
CA HIS A 160 10.84 9.25 -8.67
C HIS A 160 10.84 10.72 -8.25
N SER A 161 10.18 11.60 -9.02
CA SER A 161 10.07 13.03 -8.72
C SER A 161 8.76 13.56 -9.27
N VAL A 162 7.75 13.61 -8.39
CA VAL A 162 6.42 14.11 -8.76
C VAL A 162 5.96 15.19 -7.78
N ASP A 163 5.32 16.22 -8.31
CA ASP A 163 4.70 17.27 -7.48
C ASP A 163 3.27 17.56 -7.95
N PHE A 164 2.29 17.07 -7.18
CA PHE A 164 0.86 17.32 -7.42
C PHE A 164 0.28 18.43 -6.53
N ARG A 165 1.13 19.22 -5.84
CA ARG A 165 0.68 20.29 -4.93
C ARG A 165 0.25 21.57 -5.63
N LYS A 166 0.54 21.75 -6.93
CA LYS A 166 0.31 23.01 -7.66
C LYS A 166 -1.09 23.60 -7.41
N LYS A 167 -1.12 24.88 -7.03
CA LYS A 167 -2.33 25.69 -6.78
C LYS A 167 -3.17 25.80 -8.06
N GLY A 168 -4.40 25.31 -8.04
CA GLY A 168 -5.34 25.43 -9.18
C GLY A 168 -6.15 24.17 -9.51
N GLY A 169 -5.88 23.03 -8.87
CA GLY A 169 -6.73 21.85 -9.02
C GLY A 169 -8.06 21.98 -8.28
N THR A 170 -9.14 21.46 -8.85
CA THR A 170 -10.42 21.24 -8.16
C THR A 170 -10.20 20.41 -6.89
N PHE A 171 -10.78 20.82 -5.76
CA PHE A 171 -10.76 20.02 -4.53
C PHE A 171 -11.60 18.76 -4.73
N PHE A 172 -11.02 17.60 -4.40
CA PHE A 172 -11.82 16.39 -4.27
C PHE A 172 -12.49 16.45 -2.90
N HIS A 173 -13.81 16.67 -2.86
CA HIS A 173 -14.56 16.71 -1.59
C HIS A 173 -14.42 15.39 -0.80
N PHE A 174 -14.12 14.27 -1.48
CA PHE A 174 -13.95 12.94 -0.87
C PHE A 174 -12.76 12.17 -1.49
N PRO A 175 -11.51 12.45 -1.10
CA PRO A 175 -10.32 11.81 -1.67
C PRO A 175 -10.27 10.32 -1.33
N LEU A 176 -10.75 9.93 -0.14
CA LEU A 176 -10.74 8.55 0.32
C LEU A 176 -11.73 7.70 -0.50
N LEU A 177 -12.95 8.18 -0.73
CA LEU A 177 -13.91 7.51 -1.61
C LEU A 177 -13.39 7.41 -3.04
N SER A 178 -12.79 8.49 -3.55
CA SER A 178 -12.15 8.50 -4.88
C SER A 178 -10.99 7.51 -4.97
N GLY A 179 -10.21 7.37 -3.90
CA GLY A 179 -9.11 6.42 -3.76
C GLY A 179 -9.58 4.98 -3.70
N LEU A 180 -10.64 4.69 -2.92
CA LEU A 180 -11.28 3.37 -2.85
C LEU A 180 -11.85 2.97 -4.21
N PHE A 181 -12.57 3.87 -4.88
CA PHE A 181 -13.12 3.62 -6.23
C PHE A 181 -12.01 3.37 -7.26
N SER A 182 -10.94 4.18 -7.23
CA SER A 182 -9.78 4.01 -8.10
C SER A 182 -9.13 2.65 -7.86
N THR A 183 -8.89 2.29 -6.61
CA THR A 183 -8.27 1.02 -6.19
C THR A 183 -9.11 -0.17 -6.66
N MET A 184 -10.42 -0.14 -6.40
CA MET A 184 -11.35 -1.20 -6.82
C MET A 184 -11.40 -1.34 -8.34
N THR A 185 -11.38 -0.22 -9.07
CA THR A 185 -11.40 -0.24 -10.54
C THR A 185 -10.14 -0.88 -11.11
N LEU A 186 -8.96 -0.47 -10.64
CA LEU A 186 -7.68 -1.04 -11.07
C LEU A 186 -7.58 -2.53 -10.71
N ALA A 187 -8.00 -2.90 -9.49
CA ALA A 187 -7.99 -4.30 -9.05
C ALA A 187 -8.89 -5.19 -9.91
N ARG A 188 -10.10 -4.71 -10.24
CA ARG A 188 -11.03 -5.45 -11.13
C ARG A 188 -10.45 -5.64 -12.53
N MET A 189 -9.74 -4.66 -13.08
CA MET A 189 -9.08 -4.77 -14.38
C MET A 189 -7.95 -5.81 -14.37
N LEU A 190 -7.12 -5.82 -13.32
CA LEU A 190 -6.07 -6.82 -13.17
C LEU A 190 -6.65 -8.23 -12.96
N MET A 191 -7.71 -8.37 -12.16
CA MET A 191 -8.38 -9.66 -11.97
C MET A 191 -9.06 -10.18 -13.25
N LEU A 192 -9.66 -9.29 -14.04
CA LEU A 192 -10.22 -9.66 -15.34
C LEU A 192 -9.11 -10.18 -16.28
N SER A 193 -7.96 -9.51 -16.28
CA SER A 193 -6.77 -9.90 -17.05
C SER A 193 -6.24 -11.27 -16.64
N SER A 194 -6.11 -11.50 -15.33
CA SER A 194 -5.70 -12.79 -14.77
C SER A 194 -6.64 -13.93 -15.18
N ARG A 195 -7.95 -13.72 -15.06
CA ARG A 195 -8.96 -14.76 -15.34
C ARG A 195 -9.10 -15.12 -16.82
N VAL A 196 -8.94 -14.14 -17.71
CA VAL A 196 -9.25 -14.31 -19.15
C VAL A 196 -8.00 -14.48 -20.00
N LYS A 197 -6.92 -13.75 -19.71
CA LYS A 197 -5.66 -13.79 -20.47
C LYS A 197 -4.54 -14.55 -19.76
N GLY A 198 -4.76 -14.99 -18.52
CA GLY A 198 -3.82 -15.78 -17.75
C GLY A 198 -2.73 -14.96 -17.04
N LYS A 199 -1.84 -15.69 -16.37
CA LYS A 199 -0.83 -15.15 -15.46
C LYS A 199 0.26 -14.36 -16.18
N THR A 200 0.76 -14.87 -17.31
CA THR A 200 1.81 -14.19 -18.10
C THR A 200 1.39 -12.77 -18.52
N PHE A 201 0.14 -12.63 -18.99
CA PHE A 201 -0.41 -11.32 -19.34
C PHE A 201 -0.56 -10.41 -18.12
N LEU A 202 -1.02 -10.94 -16.98
CA LEU A 202 -1.10 -10.19 -15.73
C LEU A 202 0.25 -9.61 -15.31
N HIS A 203 1.32 -10.42 -15.32
CA HIS A 203 2.66 -9.95 -14.94
C HIS A 203 3.22 -8.88 -15.89
N LYS A 204 2.84 -8.90 -17.17
CA LYS A 204 3.19 -7.85 -18.14
C LYS A 204 2.54 -6.49 -17.82
N VAL A 205 1.26 -6.48 -17.43
CA VAL A 205 0.48 -5.23 -17.28
C VAL A 205 0.41 -4.70 -15.85
N ALA A 206 0.62 -5.57 -14.86
CA ALA A 206 0.51 -5.21 -13.44
C ALA A 206 1.48 -4.10 -13.01
N PRO A 207 2.78 -4.09 -13.40
CA PRO A 207 3.71 -3.07 -12.92
C PRO A 207 3.27 -1.64 -13.23
N ALA A 208 2.91 -1.36 -14.49
CA ALA A 208 2.43 -0.03 -14.88
C ALA A 208 1.09 0.33 -14.21
N THR A 209 0.20 -0.64 -14.02
CA THR A 209 -1.10 -0.43 -13.36
C THR A 209 -0.94 -0.14 -11.86
N VAL A 210 -0.03 -0.83 -11.18
CA VAL A 210 0.27 -0.60 -9.76
C VAL A 210 1.05 0.70 -9.58
N MET A 211 1.93 1.06 -10.51
CA MET A 211 2.57 2.38 -10.50
C MET A 211 1.52 3.50 -10.64
N MET A 212 0.54 3.33 -11.53
CA MET A 212 -0.59 4.26 -11.65
C MET A 212 -1.43 4.34 -10.35
N TRP A 213 -1.58 3.23 -9.61
CA TRP A 213 -2.24 3.24 -8.31
C TRP A 213 -1.52 4.16 -7.31
N GLY A 214 -0.19 4.08 -7.23
CA GLY A 214 0.63 4.98 -6.41
C GLY A 214 0.51 6.45 -6.84
N LEU A 215 0.69 6.74 -8.14
CA LEU A 215 0.58 8.09 -8.67
C LEU A 215 -0.82 8.68 -8.46
N ARG A 216 -1.86 7.87 -8.59
CA ARG A 216 -3.25 8.30 -8.34
C ARG A 216 -3.47 8.67 -6.88
N ILE A 217 -2.90 7.92 -5.95
CA ILE A 217 -2.96 8.24 -4.51
C ILE A 217 -2.30 9.59 -4.26
N LEU A 218 -1.07 9.80 -4.73
CA LEU A 218 -0.37 11.09 -4.58
C LEU A 218 -1.14 12.25 -5.23
N TYR A 219 -1.76 12.02 -6.38
CA TYR A 219 -2.58 13.02 -7.06
C TYR A 219 -3.85 13.38 -6.26
N LEU A 220 -4.53 12.39 -5.66
CA LEU A 220 -5.72 12.62 -4.84
C LEU A 220 -5.39 13.32 -3.52
N THR A 221 -4.24 13.02 -2.93
CA THR A 221 -3.75 13.65 -1.69
C THR A 221 -3.03 14.97 -1.95
N ARG A 222 -2.84 15.37 -3.21
CA ARG A 222 -2.03 16.55 -3.59
C ARG A 222 -0.67 16.50 -2.91
N SER A 223 -0.03 15.34 -2.96
CA SER A 223 1.28 15.14 -2.37
C SER A 223 2.38 15.32 -3.42
N ALA A 224 3.56 15.70 -2.96
CA ALA A 224 4.79 15.54 -3.72
C ALA A 224 5.51 14.28 -3.26
N LEU A 225 6.30 13.67 -4.15
CA LEU A 225 7.19 12.57 -3.84
C LEU A 225 8.56 12.91 -4.42
N THR A 226 9.59 12.83 -3.60
CA THR A 226 10.99 12.99 -4.02
C THR A 226 11.78 11.79 -3.57
N VAL A 227 12.53 11.17 -4.48
CA VAL A 227 13.42 10.05 -4.18
C VAL A 227 14.88 10.52 -4.28
N GLU A 228 15.62 10.44 -3.18
CA GLU A 228 17.07 10.64 -3.11
C GLU A 228 17.78 9.28 -3.26
N GLY A 229 18.93 9.25 -3.95
CA GLY A 229 19.72 8.02 -4.16
C GLY A 229 19.16 7.07 -5.25
N VAL A 230 18.44 7.60 -6.24
CA VAL A 230 17.82 6.80 -7.32
C VAL A 230 18.84 6.02 -8.15
N ASP A 231 20.07 6.54 -8.29
CA ASP A 231 21.21 5.90 -8.93
C ASP A 231 21.50 4.50 -8.33
N ARG A 232 21.33 4.34 -7.02
CA ARG A 232 21.54 3.07 -6.30
C ARG A 232 20.51 2.01 -6.70
N LEU A 233 19.36 2.40 -7.27
CA LEU A 233 18.33 1.49 -7.78
C LEU A 233 18.60 1.03 -9.22
N GLN A 234 19.49 1.70 -9.96
CA GLN A 234 19.75 1.41 -11.37
C GLN A 234 20.51 0.09 -11.57
N GLN A 235 21.26 -0.36 -10.56
CA GLN A 235 22.03 -1.61 -10.57
C GLN A 235 21.15 -2.85 -10.76
N LYS A 236 19.84 -2.75 -10.48
CA LYS A 236 18.83 -3.80 -10.68
C LYS A 236 19.32 -5.21 -10.27
N PRO A 237 19.80 -5.40 -9.03
CA PRO A 237 20.31 -6.69 -8.59
C PRO A 237 19.27 -7.81 -8.81
N ARG A 238 19.77 -9.02 -9.13
CA ARG A 238 18.93 -10.19 -9.39
C ARG A 238 18.15 -10.60 -8.14
N TYR A 239 18.85 -10.69 -7.00
CA TYR A 239 18.28 -11.07 -5.70
C TYR A 239 18.16 -9.87 -4.77
N ALA A 240 17.20 -8.98 -5.06
CA ALA A 240 17.03 -7.73 -4.34
C ALA A 240 15.97 -7.80 -3.22
N LEU A 241 16.32 -7.27 -2.04
CA LEU A 241 15.45 -7.09 -0.88
C LEU A 241 15.36 -5.59 -0.55
N TYR A 242 14.26 -4.95 -0.90
CA TYR A 242 13.98 -3.56 -0.58
C TYR A 242 13.38 -3.43 0.82
N LEU A 243 14.05 -2.69 1.70
CA LEU A 243 13.64 -2.56 3.10
C LEU A 243 13.07 -1.18 3.37
N PHE A 244 11.82 -1.12 3.81
CA PHE A 244 11.15 0.13 4.14
C PHE A 244 10.86 0.20 5.64
N ASN A 245 11.00 1.37 6.25
CA ASN A 245 10.28 1.64 7.49
C ASN A 245 8.76 1.69 7.23
N HIS A 246 7.98 1.57 8.29
CA HIS A 246 6.53 1.46 8.25
C HIS A 246 5.88 2.50 9.17
N GLU A 247 5.39 3.59 8.59
CA GLU A 247 4.68 4.68 9.24
C GLU A 247 3.21 4.81 8.78
N SER A 248 2.91 4.45 7.53
CA SER A 248 1.59 4.55 6.91
C SER A 248 1.22 3.31 6.07
N PHE A 249 -0.06 3.12 5.77
CA PHE A 249 -0.46 2.10 4.78
C PHE A 249 -0.18 2.55 3.35
N LEU A 250 0.04 3.85 3.12
CA LEU A 250 0.30 4.41 1.78
C LEU A 250 1.61 3.89 1.18
N GLU A 251 2.54 3.43 2.00
CA GLU A 251 3.80 2.85 1.55
C GLU A 251 3.63 1.65 0.62
N PHE A 252 2.56 0.85 0.77
CA PHE A 252 2.27 -0.21 -0.19
C PHE A 252 1.99 0.31 -1.61
N ALA A 253 1.48 1.53 -1.72
CA ALA A 253 1.24 2.19 -2.99
C ALA A 253 2.45 3.01 -3.48
N ILE A 254 3.27 3.52 -2.55
CA ILE A 254 4.45 4.35 -2.87
C ILE A 254 5.67 3.49 -3.21
N ALA A 255 5.89 2.36 -2.52
CA ALA A 255 7.03 1.48 -2.75
C ALA A 255 7.18 1.03 -4.22
N PRO A 256 6.09 0.68 -4.96
CA PRO A 256 6.19 0.40 -6.40
C PRO A 256 6.67 1.57 -7.25
N LEU A 257 6.43 2.83 -6.84
CA LEU A 257 6.89 4.01 -7.59
C LEU A 257 8.43 4.10 -7.64
N VAL A 258 9.08 3.70 -6.55
CA VAL A 258 10.54 3.64 -6.42
C VAL A 258 11.13 2.62 -7.40
N LEU A 259 10.44 1.51 -7.59
CA LEU A 259 10.91 0.37 -8.37
C LEU A 259 10.47 0.43 -9.84
N GLY A 260 9.62 1.39 -10.18
CA GLY A 260 9.10 1.62 -11.52
C GLY A 260 8.39 0.38 -12.06
N THR A 261 8.90 -0.18 -13.16
CA THR A 261 8.31 -1.34 -13.83
C THR A 261 8.71 -2.69 -13.22
N ARG A 262 9.61 -2.74 -12.22
CA ARG A 262 9.84 -3.95 -11.41
C ARG A 262 8.88 -3.97 -10.23
N LEU A 263 7.77 -4.69 -10.36
CA LEU A 263 6.85 -4.89 -9.26
C LEU A 263 7.46 -5.85 -8.21
N PRO A 264 7.69 -5.42 -6.97
CA PRO A 264 8.18 -6.32 -5.93
C PRO A 264 7.06 -7.20 -5.39
N ARG A 265 7.45 -8.34 -4.84
CA ARG A 265 6.58 -9.14 -3.98
C ARG A 265 6.60 -8.60 -2.55
N PHE A 266 5.43 -8.46 -1.97
CA PHE A 266 5.25 -8.06 -0.58
C PHE A 266 4.98 -9.28 0.30
N LEU A 267 5.43 -9.20 1.55
CA LEU A 267 4.96 -10.07 2.63
C LEU A 267 3.71 -9.43 3.26
N LEU A 268 2.56 -10.03 2.99
CA LEU A 268 1.25 -9.51 3.38
C LEU A 268 0.66 -10.32 4.52
N ALA A 269 0.04 -9.64 5.48
CA ALA A 269 -0.69 -10.29 6.56
C ALA A 269 -1.93 -11.02 6.01
N LYS A 270 -1.99 -12.35 6.14
CA LYS A 270 -3.09 -13.18 5.63
C LYS A 270 -4.44 -12.76 6.21
N ASP A 271 -4.50 -12.53 7.52
CA ASP A 271 -5.70 -12.10 8.23
C ASP A 271 -6.24 -10.74 7.72
N HIS A 272 -5.34 -9.89 7.20
CA HIS A 272 -5.71 -8.57 6.70
C HIS A 272 -6.05 -8.55 5.22
N PHE A 273 -5.28 -9.24 4.38
CA PHE A 273 -5.40 -9.13 2.92
C PHE A 273 -6.17 -10.30 2.27
N ARG A 274 -6.17 -11.49 2.89
CA ARG A 274 -6.81 -12.69 2.35
C ARG A 274 -8.12 -13.02 3.06
N ASP A 275 -8.08 -13.02 4.39
CA ASP A 275 -9.23 -13.46 5.20
C ASP A 275 -10.25 -12.33 5.42
N ASN A 276 -9.86 -11.07 5.18
CA ASN A 276 -10.75 -9.91 5.28
C ASN A 276 -11.60 -9.74 4.00
N PRO A 277 -12.94 -9.86 4.06
CA PRO A 277 -13.80 -9.73 2.88
C PRO A 277 -13.74 -8.35 2.21
N LEU A 278 -13.50 -7.27 2.97
CA LEU A 278 -13.40 -5.91 2.44
C LEU A 278 -12.19 -5.77 1.51
N LEU A 279 -11.01 -6.25 1.95
CA LEU A 279 -9.78 -6.14 1.16
C LEU A 279 -9.69 -7.21 0.07
N TYR A 280 -10.18 -8.42 0.36
CA TYR A 280 -10.10 -9.55 -0.58
C TYR A 280 -11.20 -9.51 -1.65
N ARG A 281 -12.47 -9.31 -1.27
CA ARG A 281 -13.62 -9.39 -2.20
C ARG A 281 -14.08 -8.03 -2.69
N PHE A 282 -14.29 -7.06 -1.79
CA PHE A 282 -14.87 -5.76 -2.15
C PHE A 282 -13.87 -4.87 -2.92
N LEU A 283 -12.70 -4.61 -2.33
CA LEU A 283 -11.63 -3.85 -2.97
C LEU A 283 -10.84 -4.67 -3.99
N GLY A 284 -10.76 -6.00 -3.79
CA GLY A 284 -10.06 -6.90 -4.72
C GLY A 284 -8.54 -6.91 -4.61
N ILE A 285 -7.95 -6.12 -3.70
CA ILE A 285 -6.50 -6.03 -3.48
C ILE A 285 -5.94 -7.42 -3.12
N GLY A 286 -6.61 -8.14 -2.23
CA GLY A 286 -6.20 -9.47 -1.81
C GLY A 286 -6.17 -10.50 -2.94
N LYS A 287 -7.15 -10.47 -3.84
CA LYS A 287 -7.20 -11.34 -5.02
C LYS A 287 -6.09 -11.02 -6.01
N VAL A 288 -5.83 -9.73 -6.24
CA VAL A 288 -4.72 -9.29 -7.10
C VAL A 288 -3.38 -9.70 -6.52
N ALA A 289 -3.20 -9.53 -5.20
CA ALA A 289 -2.00 -9.97 -4.50
C ALA A 289 -1.78 -11.48 -4.62
N GLU A 290 -2.83 -12.29 -4.49
CA GLU A 290 -2.77 -13.74 -4.71
C GLU A 290 -2.41 -14.09 -6.14
N ALA A 291 -3.02 -13.43 -7.13
CA ALA A 291 -2.73 -13.66 -8.55
C ALA A 291 -1.31 -13.26 -8.97
N LEU A 292 -0.69 -12.31 -8.26
CA LEU A 292 0.69 -11.84 -8.45
C LEU A 292 1.72 -12.60 -7.58
N ASP A 293 1.32 -13.71 -6.96
CA ASP A 293 2.14 -14.54 -6.08
C ASP A 293 2.79 -13.79 -4.90
N MET A 294 2.09 -12.81 -4.32
CA MET A 294 2.53 -12.21 -3.06
C MET A 294 2.64 -13.28 -1.96
N VAL A 295 3.46 -13.03 -0.93
CA VAL A 295 3.64 -14.00 0.17
C VAL A 295 2.66 -13.66 1.28
N PHE A 296 1.76 -14.58 1.62
CA PHE A 296 0.81 -14.38 2.72
C PHE A 296 1.36 -14.97 4.02
N VAL A 297 1.66 -14.08 4.96
CA VAL A 297 2.09 -14.41 6.31
C VAL A 297 0.86 -14.58 7.19
N ASP A 298 0.58 -15.81 7.59
CA ASP A 298 -0.38 -16.06 8.65
C ASP A 298 0.18 -15.49 9.97
N ARG A 299 -0.68 -14.88 10.80
CA ARG A 299 -0.34 -14.28 12.10
C ARG A 299 -1.22 -14.79 13.24
N SER A 300 -1.99 -15.85 13.03
CA SER A 300 -2.80 -16.53 14.06
C SER A 300 -2.02 -16.72 15.36
N LYS A 301 -2.72 -16.62 16.50
CA LYS A 301 -2.11 -16.82 17.82
C LYS A 301 -1.61 -18.26 17.93
N VAL A 302 -0.30 -18.41 18.05
CA VAL A 302 0.38 -19.69 18.23
C VAL A 302 0.65 -19.89 19.72
N LYS A 303 0.32 -21.07 20.26
CA LYS A 303 0.38 -21.34 21.70
C LYS A 303 1.80 -21.68 22.16
N THR A 304 2.55 -22.45 21.37
CA THR A 304 3.89 -22.91 21.75
C THR A 304 5.01 -22.11 21.06
N LYS A 305 6.25 -22.24 21.56
CA LYS A 305 7.43 -21.57 21.00
C LYS A 305 7.88 -22.29 19.72
N GLU A 306 7.78 -23.61 19.71
CA GLU A 306 8.15 -24.52 18.63
C GLU A 306 7.33 -24.25 17.37
N GLU A 307 6.00 -24.14 17.51
CA GLU A 307 5.10 -23.81 16.41
C GLU A 307 5.42 -22.43 15.80
N LYS A 308 5.83 -21.44 16.61
CA LYS A 308 6.24 -20.11 16.12
C LYS A 308 7.50 -20.21 15.27
N ILE A 309 8.48 -21.01 15.71
CA ILE A 309 9.73 -21.26 14.99
C ILE A 309 9.43 -21.96 13.67
N LEU A 310 8.67 -23.06 13.70
CA LEU A 310 8.31 -23.83 12.51
C LEU A 310 7.60 -22.97 11.46
N ARG A 311 6.66 -22.12 11.92
CA ARG A 311 5.96 -21.17 11.05
C ARG A 311 6.91 -20.14 10.43
N ALA A 312 7.79 -19.54 11.23
CA ALA A 312 8.76 -18.58 10.74
C ALA A 312 9.71 -19.21 9.70
N ARG A 313 10.15 -20.46 9.94
CA ARG A 313 10.94 -21.25 8.99
C ARG A 313 10.18 -21.50 7.70
N LYS A 314 8.91 -21.91 7.78
CA LYS A 314 8.06 -22.14 6.59
C LYS A 314 7.92 -20.88 5.73
N ILE A 315 7.62 -19.75 6.34
CA ILE A 315 7.51 -18.45 5.65
C ILE A 315 8.85 -18.05 5.03
N SER A 316 9.95 -18.20 5.77
CA SER A 316 11.28 -17.90 5.26
C SER A 316 11.62 -18.77 4.06
N LYS A 317 11.41 -20.09 4.15
CA LYS A 317 11.64 -21.04 3.04
C LYS A 317 10.81 -20.70 1.81
N GLU A 318 9.52 -20.42 1.96
CA GLU A 318 8.65 -20.01 0.85
C GLU A 318 9.15 -18.70 0.20
N THR A 319 9.52 -17.73 1.04
CA THR A 319 10.00 -16.42 0.59
C THR A 319 11.33 -16.53 -0.16
N VAL A 320 12.27 -17.32 0.37
CA VAL A 320 13.57 -17.60 -0.26
C VAL A 320 13.37 -18.31 -1.59
N LYS A 321 12.52 -19.35 -1.65
CA LYS A 321 12.19 -20.04 -2.89
C LYS A 321 11.70 -19.05 -3.96
N LYS A 322 10.74 -18.20 -3.59
CA LYS A 322 10.18 -17.17 -4.48
C LYS A 322 11.20 -16.12 -4.94
N LEU A 323 12.16 -15.75 -4.09
CA LEU A 323 13.24 -14.83 -4.46
C LEU A 323 14.20 -15.47 -5.46
N LEU A 324 14.60 -16.72 -5.20
CA LEU A 324 15.66 -17.40 -5.94
C LEU A 324 15.18 -17.98 -7.26
N ASP A 325 13.96 -18.54 -7.30
CA ASP A 325 13.43 -19.25 -8.47
C ASP A 325 12.78 -18.29 -9.48
N ASP A 326 12.02 -17.30 -9.00
CA ASP A 326 11.27 -16.40 -9.89
C ASP A 326 12.05 -15.13 -10.24
N HIS A 327 13.19 -14.86 -9.58
CA HIS A 327 14.01 -13.66 -9.73
C HIS A 327 13.21 -12.34 -9.54
N ILE A 328 12.14 -12.39 -8.76
CA ILE A 328 11.30 -11.24 -8.44
C ILE A 328 11.78 -10.61 -7.13
N PRO A 329 12.05 -9.29 -7.11
CA PRO A 329 12.50 -8.62 -5.89
C PRO A 329 11.44 -8.66 -4.79
N LEU A 330 11.86 -8.55 -3.54
CA LEU A 330 10.98 -8.46 -2.39
C LEU A 330 10.97 -7.06 -1.79
N ALA A 331 9.79 -6.60 -1.37
CA ALA A 331 9.63 -5.40 -0.55
C ALA A 331 9.20 -5.82 0.85
N LEU A 332 10.00 -5.45 1.84
CA LEU A 332 9.89 -5.88 3.23
C LEU A 332 9.75 -4.67 4.14
N PHE A 333 8.94 -4.84 5.20
CA PHE A 333 8.77 -3.86 6.27
C PHE A 333 9.29 -4.47 7.58
N PRO A 334 10.59 -4.33 7.91
CA PRO A 334 11.22 -5.04 9.03
C PRO A 334 10.56 -4.79 10.40
N GLN A 335 9.93 -3.63 10.60
CA GLN A 335 9.18 -3.31 11.83
C GLN A 335 7.92 -4.19 12.02
N GLY A 336 7.30 -4.62 10.91
CA GLY A 336 6.13 -5.50 10.87
C GLY A 336 4.82 -4.90 11.43
N THR A 337 4.85 -3.65 11.87
CA THR A 337 3.68 -2.85 12.27
C THR A 337 4.00 -1.38 12.02
N ARG A 338 2.96 -0.58 11.74
CA ARG A 338 3.10 0.88 11.64
C ARG A 338 3.58 1.47 12.97
N ALA A 339 4.56 2.35 12.91
CA ALA A 339 5.01 3.19 14.01
C ALA A 339 3.88 4.06 14.60
N ARG A 340 4.08 4.56 15.81
CA ARG A 340 3.16 5.51 16.46
C ARG A 340 3.43 6.92 15.95
N SER A 341 2.38 7.70 15.82
CA SER A 341 2.47 9.04 15.26
C SER A 341 3.23 9.99 16.18
N THR A 342 4.03 10.87 15.59
CA THR A 342 4.66 12.01 16.26
C THR A 342 3.91 13.29 15.92
N VAL A 343 3.93 14.24 16.86
CA VAL A 343 3.26 15.53 16.73
C VAL A 343 4.21 16.67 17.08
N THR A 344 3.82 17.91 16.80
CA THR A 344 4.41 19.16 17.30
C THR A 344 3.87 19.52 18.68
N VAL A 345 4.42 20.55 19.31
CA VAL A 345 3.96 21.08 20.61
C VAL A 345 2.47 21.48 20.55
N ASP A 346 2.08 22.13 19.47
CA ASP A 346 0.72 22.53 19.11
C ASP A 346 -0.16 21.36 18.58
N GLY A 347 0.32 20.12 18.69
CA GLY A 347 -0.43 18.91 18.35
C GLY A 347 -0.59 18.62 16.86
N LYS A 348 0.07 19.39 15.97
CA LYS A 348 0.08 19.12 14.53
C LYS A 348 0.91 17.88 14.24
N ARG A 349 0.53 17.12 13.21
CA ARG A 349 1.21 15.86 12.87
C ARG A 349 2.56 16.12 12.20
N LEU A 350 3.62 15.44 12.64
CA LEU A 350 4.94 15.48 12.01
C LEU A 350 5.30 14.20 11.25
N GLY A 351 4.85 13.03 11.71
CA GLY A 351 5.19 11.76 11.09
C GLY A 351 4.90 10.58 12.01
N ALA A 352 5.82 9.63 12.08
CA ALA A 352 5.80 8.54 13.04
C ALA A 352 7.19 8.21 13.57
N GLY A 353 7.28 7.78 14.83
CA GLY A 353 8.55 7.48 15.49
C GLY A 353 9.07 6.10 15.12
N TYR A 354 10.24 6.03 14.49
CA TYR A 354 10.83 4.79 13.99
C TYR A 354 10.98 3.68 15.06
N TYR A 355 11.43 4.01 16.25
CA TYR A 355 11.62 3.05 17.35
C TYR A 355 10.29 2.63 18.00
N THR A 356 9.20 3.35 17.74
CA THR A 356 7.89 3.15 18.41
C THR A 356 7.03 2.02 17.82
N ALA A 357 7.61 1.25 16.90
CA ALA A 357 6.92 0.18 16.17
C ALA A 357 6.82 -1.11 17.00
N GLY A 358 5.72 -1.29 17.73
CA GLY A 358 5.52 -2.51 18.51
C GLY A 358 4.32 -2.46 19.45
N LYS A 359 4.15 -3.57 20.18
CA LYS A 359 3.43 -3.60 21.45
C LYS A 359 4.42 -3.33 22.58
N HIS A 360 3.92 -3.01 23.77
CA HIS A 360 4.73 -2.70 24.95
C HIS A 360 5.87 -3.71 25.19
N ASP A 361 5.59 -5.01 25.23
CA ASP A 361 6.62 -6.07 25.41
C ASP A 361 7.77 -6.02 24.40
N ARG A 362 7.53 -5.49 23.19
CA ARG A 362 8.60 -5.29 22.20
C ARG A 362 9.36 -3.99 22.43
N LEU A 363 8.67 -2.95 22.89
CA LEU A 363 9.27 -1.64 23.12
C LEU A 363 10.19 -1.63 24.35
N SER A 364 9.99 -2.54 25.30
CA SER A 364 10.89 -2.75 26.44
C SER A 364 12.21 -3.40 26.04
N ILE A 365 12.20 -4.26 25.01
CA ILE A 365 13.39 -4.99 24.53
C ILE A 365 14.26 -4.07 23.66
N GLU A 366 15.59 -4.20 23.78
CA GLU A 366 16.55 -3.51 22.91
C GLU A 366 16.48 -4.03 21.47
N GLY A 367 16.48 -3.12 20.49
CA GLY A 367 16.27 -3.49 19.07
C GLY A 367 14.88 -4.09 18.77
N GLY A 368 13.96 -4.07 19.74
CA GLY A 368 12.68 -4.75 19.66
C GLY A 368 11.72 -4.17 18.63
N HIS A 369 12.00 -2.99 18.06
CA HIS A 369 11.25 -2.36 16.97
C HIS A 369 11.36 -3.13 15.65
N ILE A 370 12.49 -3.77 15.36
CA ILE A 370 12.70 -4.58 14.14
C ILE A 370 12.47 -6.08 14.43
N LYS A 371 11.93 -6.80 13.44
CA LYS A 371 11.80 -8.26 13.49
C LYS A 371 12.96 -8.95 12.76
N LYS A 372 13.50 -10.01 13.37
CA LYS A 372 14.58 -10.85 12.80
C LYS A 372 14.25 -11.50 11.45
N GLY A 373 12.97 -11.62 11.08
CA GLY A 373 12.53 -12.38 9.90
C GLY A 373 13.18 -11.95 8.59
N VAL A 374 13.55 -10.67 8.45
CA VAL A 374 14.26 -10.16 7.27
C VAL A 374 15.69 -10.70 7.17
N ALA A 375 16.41 -10.76 8.29
CA ALA A 375 17.75 -11.33 8.35
C ALA A 375 17.72 -12.84 8.06
N TYR A 376 16.73 -13.55 8.61
CA TYR A 376 16.50 -14.97 8.30
C TYR A 376 16.30 -15.22 6.80
N ILE A 377 15.51 -14.38 6.12
CA ILE A 377 15.28 -14.54 4.68
C ILE A 377 16.59 -14.38 3.90
N ALA A 378 17.43 -13.40 4.23
CA ALA A 378 18.65 -13.18 3.47
C ALA A 378 19.75 -14.19 3.74
N ILE A 379 20.01 -14.52 5.01
CA ILE A 379 21.00 -15.56 5.34
C ILE A 379 20.59 -16.89 4.70
N ASN A 380 19.31 -17.26 4.78
CA ASN A 380 18.82 -18.48 4.14
C ASN A 380 18.94 -18.42 2.62
N ALA A 381 18.66 -17.29 1.99
CA ALA A 381 18.84 -17.12 0.55
C ALA A 381 20.32 -17.23 0.15
N ALA A 382 21.24 -16.64 0.92
CA ALA A 382 22.67 -16.74 0.68
C ALA A 382 23.19 -18.19 0.81
N ILE A 383 22.74 -18.93 1.84
CA ILE A 383 23.08 -20.34 2.02
C ILE A 383 22.55 -21.18 0.84
N GLU A 384 21.32 -20.93 0.38
CA GLU A 384 20.76 -21.64 -0.77
C GLU A 384 21.47 -21.29 -2.09
N LEU A 385 21.91 -20.04 -2.27
CA LEU A 385 22.75 -19.64 -3.41
C LEU A 385 24.11 -20.33 -3.40
N GLN A 386 24.72 -20.47 -2.22
CA GLN A 386 25.96 -21.21 -2.03
C GLN A 386 25.80 -22.68 -2.47
N LYS A 387 24.69 -23.34 -2.07
CA LYS A 387 24.38 -24.71 -2.51
C LYS A 387 24.20 -24.82 -4.02
N ARG A 388 23.65 -23.78 -4.65
CA ARG A 388 23.52 -23.67 -6.12
C ARG A 388 24.83 -23.28 -6.81
N LYS A 389 25.95 -23.14 -6.08
CA LYS A 389 27.25 -22.66 -6.59
C LYS A 389 27.17 -21.30 -7.30
N SER A 390 26.20 -20.46 -6.92
CA SER A 390 26.10 -19.09 -7.41
C SER A 390 27.06 -18.19 -6.63
N THR A 391 27.66 -17.21 -7.29
CA THR A 391 28.48 -16.16 -6.66
C THR A 391 27.70 -14.85 -6.48
N GLU A 392 26.48 -14.76 -6.99
CA GLU A 392 25.68 -13.55 -6.91
C GLU A 392 25.27 -13.25 -5.45
N PRO A 393 25.37 -11.99 -4.99
CA PRO A 393 24.98 -11.60 -3.65
C PRO A 393 23.46 -11.45 -3.49
N VAL A 394 22.98 -11.69 -2.28
CA VAL A 394 21.68 -11.16 -1.83
C VAL A 394 21.88 -9.69 -1.49
N THR A 395 21.17 -8.81 -2.18
CA THR A 395 21.35 -7.36 -2.05
C THR A 395 20.20 -6.74 -1.27
N PHE A 396 20.51 -6.13 -0.12
CA PHE A 396 19.56 -5.31 0.62
C PHE A 396 19.66 -3.86 0.21
N ILE A 397 18.51 -3.23 -0.03
CA ILE A 397 18.44 -1.82 -0.39
C ILE A 397 17.57 -1.13 0.68
N PRO A 398 18.18 -0.46 1.68
CA PRO A 398 17.45 0.26 2.71
C PRO A 398 16.83 1.52 2.12
N ILE A 399 15.55 1.75 2.41
CA ILE A 399 14.77 2.90 1.93
C ILE A 399 14.04 3.52 3.11
N GLY A 400 14.47 4.71 3.50
CA GLY A 400 13.78 5.53 4.50
C GLY A 400 12.63 6.29 3.85
N VAL A 401 11.44 6.19 4.42
CA VAL A 401 10.21 6.89 4.02
C VAL A 401 9.82 7.86 5.12
N THR A 402 9.66 9.14 4.78
CA THR A 402 9.12 10.17 5.68
C THR A 402 7.96 10.92 5.03
N GLY A 403 7.02 11.42 5.83
CA GLY A 403 5.88 12.23 5.40
C GLY A 403 4.63 11.45 4.99
N ALA A 404 4.70 10.14 4.75
CA ALA A 404 3.53 9.30 4.45
C ALA A 404 2.57 9.21 5.65
N ALA A 405 3.09 9.18 6.89
CA ALA A 405 2.26 9.22 8.09
C ALA A 405 1.59 10.58 8.36
N VAL A 406 2.13 11.67 7.80
CA VAL A 406 1.45 12.97 7.83
C VAL A 406 0.23 12.94 6.91
N VAL A 407 0.36 12.35 5.72
CA VAL A 407 -0.77 12.20 4.76
C VAL A 407 -1.86 11.31 5.34
N CYS A 408 -1.53 10.10 5.81
CA CYS A 408 -2.50 9.21 6.41
C CYS A 408 -1.91 8.43 7.59
N PRO A 409 -2.16 8.87 8.83
CA PRO A 409 -1.55 8.30 10.02
C PRO A 409 -2.19 6.99 10.45
N ARG A 410 -1.46 6.25 11.30
CA ARG A 410 -1.96 5.05 11.96
C ARG A 410 -3.29 5.32 12.69
N LYS A 411 -4.25 4.39 12.53
CA LYS A 411 -5.61 4.44 13.11
C LYS A 411 -6.47 5.66 12.71
N SER A 412 -6.10 6.40 11.67
CA SER A 412 -6.90 7.51 11.13
C SER A 412 -7.44 7.18 9.74
N PHE A 413 -8.64 7.67 9.43
CA PHE A 413 -9.19 7.74 8.08
C PHE A 413 -9.09 9.15 7.46
N ARG A 414 -8.60 10.13 8.23
CA ARG A 414 -8.41 11.49 7.74
C ARG A 414 -7.18 11.55 6.84
N VAL A 415 -7.36 12.17 5.68
CA VAL A 415 -6.31 12.42 4.68
C VAL A 415 -5.91 13.89 4.79
N HIS A 416 -4.61 14.14 4.96
CA HIS A 416 -4.02 15.46 4.91
C HIS A 416 -3.43 15.72 3.51
N TYR A 417 -3.55 16.95 3.04
CA TYR A 417 -3.15 17.35 1.70
C TYR A 417 -1.88 18.19 1.71
N GLY A 418 -1.21 18.30 0.55
CA GLY A 418 -0.12 19.27 0.37
C GLY A 418 1.22 18.83 0.94
N VAL A 419 1.33 17.58 1.38
CA VAL A 419 2.52 17.04 2.05
C VAL A 419 3.55 16.54 1.03
N THR A 420 4.83 16.78 1.29
CA THR A 420 5.92 16.10 0.58
C THR A 420 6.26 14.78 1.28
N ILE A 421 6.31 13.71 0.51
CA ILE A 421 6.83 12.41 0.94
C ILE A 421 8.25 12.28 0.42
N HIS A 422 9.20 12.04 1.31
CA HIS A 422 10.61 11.87 0.96
C HIS A 422 11.01 10.40 1.10
N LEU A 423 11.66 9.89 0.06
CA LEU A 423 12.28 8.58 0.09
C LEU A 423 13.77 8.74 -0.08
N ARG A 424 14.56 8.15 0.81
CA ARG A 424 16.02 8.09 0.68
C ARG A 424 16.47 6.65 0.54
N VAL A 425 17.12 6.36 -0.56
CA VAL A 425 17.72 5.05 -0.83
C VAL A 425 19.14 5.06 -0.28
N GLU A 426 19.44 4.20 0.68
CA GLU A 426 20.79 4.07 1.23
C GLU A 426 21.69 3.11 0.47
N GLN A 427 22.98 3.13 0.83
CA GLN A 427 23.96 2.20 0.27
C GLN A 427 23.49 0.74 0.46
N PRO A 428 23.53 -0.09 -0.60
CA PRO A 428 23.12 -1.47 -0.48
C PRO A 428 24.03 -2.28 0.46
N LEU A 429 23.42 -3.17 1.26
CA LEU A 429 24.18 -4.18 2.01
C LEU A 429 24.24 -5.47 1.17
N LEU A 430 25.44 -5.98 0.95
CA LEU A 430 25.68 -7.19 0.18
C LEU A 430 25.94 -8.36 1.13
N ILE A 431 25.19 -9.45 0.95
CA ILE A 431 25.41 -10.72 1.64
C ILE A 431 25.83 -11.73 0.58
N THR A 432 27.13 -12.05 0.55
CA THR A 432 27.68 -12.99 -0.43
C THR A 432 27.56 -14.43 0.09
N PRO A 433 27.50 -15.42 -0.81
CA PRO A 433 27.56 -16.84 -0.44
C PRO A 433 28.80 -17.23 0.38
N ASP A 434 29.92 -16.52 0.20
CA ASP A 434 31.14 -16.77 0.97
C ASP A 434 31.03 -16.35 2.44
N MET A 435 30.29 -15.27 2.74
CA MET A 435 30.07 -14.82 4.12
C MET A 435 29.36 -15.87 4.98
N VAL A 436 28.53 -16.71 4.35
CA VAL A 436 27.74 -17.74 5.03
C VAL A 436 28.34 -19.14 4.87
N ARG A 437 29.58 -19.27 4.37
CA ARG A 437 30.15 -20.55 3.93
C ARG A 437 30.20 -21.63 5.02
N LYS A 438 30.35 -21.22 6.27
CA LYS A 438 30.42 -22.10 7.45
C LYS A 438 29.04 -22.36 8.08
N LEU A 439 28.02 -21.59 7.69
CA LEU A 439 26.68 -21.68 8.26
C LEU A 439 25.89 -22.80 7.59
N LYS A 440 25.29 -23.66 8.41
CA LYS A 440 24.30 -24.64 7.96
C LYS A 440 22.90 -24.16 8.32
N LEU A 441 21.94 -24.45 7.44
CA LEU A 441 20.53 -24.26 7.77
C LEU A 441 20.17 -25.20 8.92
N PRO A 442 19.37 -24.73 9.91
CA PRO A 442 18.88 -25.61 10.96
C PRO A 442 18.05 -26.74 10.34
N GLU A 443 18.29 -28.00 10.75
CA GLU A 443 17.43 -29.12 10.38
C GLU A 443 16.06 -29.01 11.09
N ARG A 444 15.12 -29.89 10.71
CA ARG A 444 13.69 -29.75 11.03
C ARG A 444 13.44 -29.61 12.54
N ASP A 445 14.19 -30.35 13.35
CA ASP A 445 14.03 -30.43 14.80
C ASP A 445 15.17 -29.76 15.58
N ASP A 446 16.24 -29.35 14.90
CA ASP A 446 17.40 -28.74 15.54
C ASP A 446 17.16 -27.27 15.89
N LEU A 447 17.65 -26.86 17.05
CA LEU A 447 17.82 -25.44 17.37
C LEU A 447 18.88 -24.84 16.44
N PRO A 448 18.71 -23.58 15.99
CA PRO A 448 19.74 -22.92 15.20
C PRO A 448 21.06 -22.88 15.97
N SER A 449 22.19 -23.12 15.29
CA SER A 449 23.51 -23.01 15.92
C SER A 449 23.75 -21.60 16.47
N HIS A 450 24.64 -21.49 17.45
CA HIS A 450 25.03 -20.21 18.03
C HIS A 450 25.56 -19.24 16.96
N GLU A 451 26.48 -19.71 16.12
CA GLU A 451 27.05 -18.95 14.99
C GLU A 451 25.96 -18.42 14.04
N TYR A 452 24.95 -19.24 13.74
CA TYR A 452 23.84 -18.82 12.89
C TYR A 452 23.01 -17.71 13.57
N GLN A 453 22.76 -17.80 14.89
CA GLN A 453 22.04 -16.74 15.60
C GLN A 453 22.85 -15.45 15.71
N GLU A 454 24.17 -15.56 15.87
CA GLU A 454 25.08 -14.42 15.93
C GLU A 454 25.07 -13.64 14.61
N GLU A 455 25.22 -14.33 13.48
CA GLU A 455 25.16 -13.70 12.15
C GLU A 455 23.80 -13.03 11.89
N ILE A 456 22.71 -13.67 12.31
CA ILE A 456 21.36 -13.08 12.21
C ILE A 456 21.25 -11.78 13.01
N ASN A 457 21.85 -11.72 14.20
CA ASN A 457 21.82 -10.54 15.06
C ASN A 457 22.72 -9.43 14.51
N ASP A 458 23.91 -9.76 13.99
CA ASP A 458 24.80 -8.81 13.34
C ASP A 458 24.13 -8.16 12.12
N LEU A 459 23.59 -8.99 11.22
CA LEU A 459 22.88 -8.49 10.06
C LEU A 459 21.68 -7.61 10.45
N LEU A 460 20.97 -7.96 11.52
CA LEU A 460 19.86 -7.13 12.00
C LEU A 460 20.34 -5.74 12.47
N LYS A 461 21.47 -5.66 13.19
CA LYS A 461 22.07 -4.38 13.61
C LYS A 461 22.48 -3.54 12.40
N ARG A 462 23.09 -4.15 11.38
CA ARG A 462 23.48 -3.49 10.13
C ARG A 462 22.26 -2.95 9.37
N ILE A 463 21.17 -3.71 9.33
CA ILE A 463 19.88 -3.28 8.75
C ILE A 463 19.30 -2.10 9.52
N ASP A 464 19.27 -2.16 10.85
CA ASP A 464 18.77 -1.07 11.71
C ASP A 464 19.56 0.22 11.46
N ARG A 465 20.89 0.15 11.55
CA ARG A 465 21.79 1.28 11.29
C ARG A 465 21.55 1.89 9.91
N SER A 466 21.38 1.07 8.88
CA SER A 466 21.17 1.55 7.52
C SER A 466 19.81 2.25 7.35
N LEU A 467 18.76 1.76 8.01
CA LEU A 467 17.45 2.43 8.00
C LEU A 467 17.47 3.75 8.80
N VAL A 468 18.16 3.79 9.93
CA VAL A 468 18.38 5.01 10.71
C VAL A 468 19.08 6.08 9.87
N LEU A 469 20.13 5.71 9.13
CA LEU A 469 20.83 6.60 8.20
C LEU A 469 19.90 7.08 7.08
N ALA A 470 19.13 6.17 6.47
CA ALA A 470 18.18 6.51 5.42
C ALA A 470 17.17 7.56 5.88
N LEU A 471 16.72 7.44 7.13
CA LEU A 471 15.77 8.37 7.74
C LEU A 471 16.41 9.68 8.20
N LYS A 472 17.75 9.78 8.31
CA LYS A 472 18.44 10.86 9.06
C LYS A 472 17.86 11.05 10.47
N LEU A 473 17.45 9.94 11.09
CA LEU A 473 16.62 9.94 12.29
C LEU A 473 17.29 10.62 13.48
N HIS A 474 18.55 10.26 13.79
CA HIS A 474 19.23 10.77 14.98
C HIS A 474 19.44 12.28 14.94
N GLY A 475 19.88 12.81 13.79
CA GLY A 475 20.02 14.26 13.61
C GLY A 475 18.68 15.01 13.72
N GLU A 476 17.57 14.42 13.24
CA GLU A 476 16.24 15.01 13.43
C GLU A 476 15.83 15.04 14.92
N LEU A 477 16.03 13.93 15.64
CA LEU A 477 15.69 13.82 17.07
C LEU A 477 16.52 14.79 17.92
N GLU A 478 17.81 14.91 17.64
CA GLU A 478 18.70 15.86 18.30
C GLU A 478 18.28 17.30 18.07
N GLY A 479 18.02 17.69 16.81
CA GLY A 479 17.58 19.04 16.47
C GLY A 479 16.32 19.43 17.24
N ARG A 480 15.32 18.53 17.27
CA ARG A 480 14.08 18.74 18.01
C ARG A 480 14.30 18.80 19.52
N PHE A 481 15.19 17.98 20.06
CA PHE A 481 15.51 18.00 21.48
C PHE A 481 16.19 19.33 21.86
N LEU A 482 17.19 19.76 21.10
CA LEU A 482 17.91 21.02 21.31
C LEU A 482 16.99 22.25 21.18
N GLU A 483 16.01 22.23 20.27
CA GLU A 483 14.98 23.27 20.19
C GLU A 483 14.20 23.39 21.52
N LEU A 484 13.76 22.26 22.10
CA LEU A 484 13.08 22.25 23.40
C LEU A 484 13.98 22.67 24.57
N VAL A 485 15.29 22.44 24.48
CA VAL A 485 16.25 22.95 25.47
C VAL A 485 16.38 24.46 25.34
N ARG A 486 16.57 24.97 24.11
CA ARG A 486 16.72 26.40 23.82
C ARG A 486 15.50 27.22 24.25
N GLU A 487 14.29 26.70 24.11
CA GLU A 487 13.05 27.35 24.56
C GLU A 487 13.04 27.68 26.07
N ARG A 488 13.90 27.04 26.87
CA ARG A 488 14.00 27.26 28.32
C ARG A 488 14.77 28.53 28.70
N ARG A 489 15.46 29.15 27.74
CA ARG A 489 16.21 30.41 27.90
C ARG A 489 17.31 30.37 28.98
N ASP A 490 17.94 29.22 29.20
CA ASP A 490 19.17 29.08 29.99
C ASP A 490 20.34 28.76 29.04
N PRO A 491 21.20 29.74 28.71
CA PRO A 491 22.32 29.54 27.78
C PRO A 491 23.34 28.52 28.27
N ASN A 492 23.64 28.48 29.57
CA ASN A 492 24.66 27.59 30.12
C ASN A 492 24.18 26.13 30.05
N MET A 493 22.93 25.88 30.41
CA MET A 493 22.31 24.55 30.29
C MET A 493 22.28 24.05 28.84
N PHE A 494 22.09 24.94 27.87
CA PHE A 494 22.11 24.57 26.45
C PHE A 494 23.50 24.07 26.02
N GLU A 495 24.57 24.79 26.39
CA GLU A 495 25.94 24.41 26.04
C GLU A 495 26.33 23.07 26.69
N GLU A 496 26.05 22.89 27.98
CA GLU A 496 26.35 21.64 28.69
C GLU A 496 25.63 20.42 28.07
N ILE A 497 24.35 20.56 27.75
CA ILE A 497 23.59 19.50 27.07
C ILE A 497 24.14 19.23 25.68
N PHE A 498 24.51 20.27 24.93
CA PHE A 498 25.09 20.11 23.61
C PHE A 498 26.40 19.31 23.67
N VAL A 499 27.28 19.61 24.64
CA VAL A 499 28.52 18.85 24.87
C VAL A 499 28.20 17.40 25.25
N ALA A 500 27.28 17.16 26.19
CA ALA A 500 26.90 15.80 26.60
C ALA A 500 26.32 14.96 25.44
N LEU A 501 25.57 15.58 24.52
CA LEU A 501 25.08 14.91 23.31
C LEU A 501 26.23 14.51 22.38
N ARG A 502 27.23 15.38 22.20
CA ARG A 502 28.41 15.07 21.38
C ARG A 502 29.23 13.91 21.94
N GLU A 503 29.38 13.84 23.26
CA GLU A 503 30.01 12.69 23.92
C GLU A 503 29.22 11.40 23.71
N TRP A 504 27.89 11.48 23.71
CA TRP A 504 27.04 10.31 23.43
C TRP A 504 27.16 9.82 21.98
N GLN A 505 27.27 10.72 21.00
CA GLN A 505 27.41 10.37 19.57
C GLN A 505 28.60 9.44 19.28
N GLY A 506 29.65 9.50 20.10
CA GLY A 506 30.82 8.62 19.99
C GLY A 506 30.58 7.16 20.39
N LYS A 507 29.43 6.84 20.99
CA LYS A 507 29.08 5.49 21.47
C LYS A 507 28.21 4.77 20.44
N GLU A 508 28.43 3.46 20.25
CA GLU A 508 27.52 2.60 19.45
C GLU A 508 26.19 2.29 20.21
N ASP A 509 25.64 3.25 20.96
CA ASP A 509 24.41 3.07 21.74
C ASP A 509 23.27 3.99 21.26
N ASN A 510 22.23 3.37 20.71
CA ASN A 510 21.03 4.05 20.22
C ASN A 510 20.04 4.44 21.33
N LEU A 511 20.27 4.05 22.59
CA LEU A 511 19.30 4.16 23.68
C LEU A 511 18.77 5.59 23.88
N LEU A 512 19.65 6.59 23.82
CA LEU A 512 19.26 8.01 23.90
C LEU A 512 18.22 8.37 22.83
N TYR A 513 18.48 8.02 21.58
CA TYR A 513 17.59 8.30 20.45
C TYR A 513 16.28 7.51 20.53
N VAL A 514 16.33 6.28 21.05
CA VAL A 514 15.13 5.49 21.33
C VAL A 514 14.24 6.20 22.36
N ILE A 515 14.83 6.73 23.44
CA ILE A 515 14.10 7.49 24.47
C ILE A 515 13.49 8.75 23.86
N LEU A 516 14.26 9.54 23.11
CA LEU A 516 13.77 10.77 22.46
C LEU A 516 12.60 10.47 21.51
N ASP A 517 12.72 9.45 20.68
CA ASP A 517 11.66 9.06 19.74
C ASP A 517 10.39 8.59 20.48
N TYR A 518 10.54 7.88 21.60
CA TYR A 518 9.41 7.53 22.46
C TYR A 518 8.75 8.77 23.05
N ILE A 519 9.54 9.72 23.57
CA ILE A 519 9.04 10.98 24.14
C ILE A 519 8.22 11.72 23.08
N PHE A 520 8.75 11.92 21.88
CA PHE A 520 8.05 12.67 20.82
C PHE A 520 6.82 11.95 20.25
N ALA A 521 6.64 10.66 20.54
CA ALA A 521 5.43 9.92 20.23
C ALA A 521 4.41 9.89 21.39
N THR A 522 4.78 10.37 22.58
CA THR A 522 3.82 10.62 23.68
C THR A 522 3.04 11.91 23.46
N HIS A 523 2.03 12.15 24.29
CA HIS A 523 1.26 13.40 24.26
C HIS A 523 2.17 14.61 24.61
N PRO A 524 2.06 15.77 23.93
CA PRO A 524 2.94 16.94 24.16
C PRO A 524 3.07 17.38 25.62
N SER A 525 1.99 17.26 26.41
CA SER A 525 2.02 17.58 27.85
C SER A 525 2.99 16.73 28.68
N LYS A 526 3.45 15.59 28.15
CA LYS A 526 4.41 14.69 28.78
C LYS A 526 5.85 14.94 28.37
N TRP A 527 6.09 15.77 27.36
CA TRP A 527 7.44 15.99 26.84
C TRP A 527 8.33 16.69 27.86
N ARG A 528 7.85 17.78 28.48
CA ARG A 528 8.63 18.54 29.46
C ARG A 528 9.14 17.69 30.63
N PRO A 529 8.31 16.90 31.35
CA PRO A 529 8.82 16.08 32.44
C PRO A 529 9.81 15.01 31.99
N PHE A 530 9.59 14.33 30.85
CA PHE A 530 10.52 13.30 30.39
C PHE A 530 11.82 13.88 29.82
N THR A 531 11.76 15.00 29.11
CA THR A 531 12.97 15.71 28.65
C THR A 531 13.79 16.26 29.80
N ASN A 532 13.14 16.74 30.89
CA ASN A 532 13.83 17.12 32.13
C ASN A 532 14.64 15.97 32.71
N GLN A 533 14.00 14.80 32.85
CA GLN A 533 14.67 13.61 33.36
C GLN A 533 15.82 13.21 32.46
N LEU A 534 15.63 13.23 31.13
CA LEU A 534 16.68 12.91 30.20
C LEU A 534 17.89 13.85 30.28
N MET A 535 17.65 15.17 30.36
CA MET A 535 18.73 16.15 30.54
C MET A 535 19.49 15.94 31.84
N TYR A 536 18.79 15.69 32.94
CA TYR A 536 19.43 15.40 34.22
C TYR A 536 20.35 14.17 34.12
N LEU A 537 19.88 13.08 33.48
CA LEU A 537 20.69 11.88 33.27
C LEU A 537 21.92 12.16 32.39
N LEU A 538 21.79 13.02 31.37
CA LEU A 538 22.90 13.42 30.51
C LEU A 538 23.95 14.24 31.28
N LEU A 539 23.53 15.27 32.01
CA LEU A 539 24.42 16.18 32.75
C LEU A 539 25.11 15.49 33.93
N SER A 540 24.40 14.58 34.62
CA SER A 540 24.97 13.79 35.72
C SER A 540 25.80 12.60 35.26
N GLN A 541 25.94 12.38 33.95
CA GLN A 541 26.62 11.21 33.36
C GLN A 541 26.13 9.89 33.99
N ALA A 542 24.80 9.76 34.13
CA ALA A 542 24.19 8.63 34.79
C ALA A 542 24.55 7.28 34.11
N PRO A 543 24.57 6.17 34.87
CA PRO A 543 24.83 4.85 34.30
C PRO A 543 23.70 4.42 33.36
N ARG A 544 24.01 3.54 32.40
CA ARG A 544 23.11 3.11 31.32
C ARG A 544 21.78 2.55 31.84
N GLU A 545 21.80 1.88 32.99
CA GLU A 545 20.63 1.30 33.64
C GLU A 545 19.54 2.35 33.90
N GLN A 546 19.91 3.57 34.31
CA GLN A 546 18.95 4.65 34.56
C GLN A 546 18.31 5.15 33.26
N PHE A 547 19.04 5.15 32.15
CA PHE A 547 18.46 5.42 30.82
C PHE A 547 17.48 4.31 30.40
N VAL A 548 17.78 3.05 30.71
CA VAL A 548 16.86 1.93 30.46
C VAL A 548 15.57 2.07 31.28
N GLU A 549 15.68 2.48 32.55
CA GLU A 549 14.52 2.77 33.40
C GLU A 549 13.67 3.91 32.83
N LEU A 550 14.30 5.00 32.38
CA LEU A 550 13.60 6.10 31.71
C LEU A 550 12.90 5.62 30.43
N LYS A 551 13.59 4.85 29.57
CA LYS A 551 13.00 4.24 28.38
C LYS A 551 11.73 3.44 28.72
N GLN A 552 11.77 2.63 29.77
CA GLN A 552 10.62 1.84 30.23
C GLN A 552 9.47 2.75 30.70
N ALA A 553 9.77 3.78 31.49
CA ALA A 553 8.77 4.74 31.97
C ALA A 553 8.05 5.48 30.82
N VAL A 554 8.80 5.91 29.80
CA VAL A 554 8.21 6.54 28.61
C VAL A 554 7.41 5.52 27.79
N ALA A 555 7.89 4.28 27.66
CA ALA A 555 7.17 3.21 26.96
C ALA A 555 5.82 2.85 27.62
N ASP A 556 5.77 2.87 28.96
CA ASP A 556 4.54 2.67 29.74
C ASP A 556 3.50 3.75 29.42
N ASP A 557 3.91 5.02 29.44
CA ASP A 557 3.04 6.17 29.11
C ASP A 557 2.58 6.13 27.65
N LEU A 558 3.52 5.90 26.72
CA LEU A 558 3.26 5.73 25.29
C LEU A 558 2.23 4.63 25.03
N CYS A 559 2.27 3.54 25.81
CA CYS A 559 1.34 2.42 25.70
C CYS A 559 0.08 2.55 26.56
N GLN A 560 -0.07 3.64 27.32
CA GLN A 560 -1.18 3.89 28.24
C GLN A 560 -1.37 2.74 29.25
N ILE A 561 -0.27 2.13 29.70
CA ILE A 561 -0.33 1.12 30.74
C ILE A 561 -0.60 1.85 32.06
N LYS A 562 -1.83 1.74 32.56
CA LYS A 562 -2.13 2.11 33.94
C LYS A 562 -1.30 1.21 34.84
N LYS A 563 -0.23 1.75 35.44
CA LYS A 563 0.41 1.09 36.58
C LYS A 563 -0.67 0.91 37.64
N LYS A 564 -0.94 -0.33 38.08
CA LYS A 564 -1.44 -0.53 39.44
C LYS A 564 -0.45 0.22 40.33
N GLU A 565 -0.95 1.14 41.14
CA GLU A 565 -0.12 2.05 41.93
C GLU A 565 0.98 1.28 42.65
N THR A 566 2.20 1.46 42.16
CA THR A 566 3.42 1.23 42.94
C THR A 566 4.37 2.35 42.54
N TYR A 567 3.94 3.58 42.82
CA TYR A 567 4.86 4.70 42.94
C TYR A 567 5.73 4.43 44.18
N ARG A 568 6.87 3.75 43.97
CA ARG A 568 8.04 4.12 44.76
C ARG A 568 8.44 5.50 44.24
N ARG A 569 8.06 6.54 44.97
CA ARG A 569 8.69 7.85 44.87
C ARG A 569 10.20 7.63 45.00
N LEU A 570 10.94 7.76 43.90
CA LEU A 570 12.35 8.14 44.01
C LEU A 570 12.32 9.59 44.51
N ASN A 571 12.42 9.74 45.83
CA ASN A 571 12.60 11.02 46.50
C ASN A 571 13.97 11.57 46.09
N PHE A 572 14.05 12.31 44.99
CA PHE A 572 15.13 13.26 44.82
C PHE A 572 14.79 14.47 45.68
N ARG A 573 15.40 14.53 46.86
CA ARG A 573 15.46 15.76 47.65
C ARG A 573 16.08 16.83 46.76
N THR A 574 15.32 17.88 46.51
CA THR A 574 15.84 19.20 46.18
C THR A 574 16.85 19.57 47.26
N VAL A 575 18.13 19.62 46.89
CA VAL A 575 19.12 20.39 47.64
C VAL A 575 19.19 21.73 46.91
N SER A 576 18.81 22.76 47.65
CA SER A 576 18.91 24.19 47.32
C SER A 576 20.31 24.60 46.92
#